data_AF-A0A941KHY1-F1
#
_entry.id   AF-A0A941KHY1-F1
#
_cell.length_a   1.000
_cell.length_b   1.000
_cell.length_c   1.000
_cell.angle_alpha   90.00
_cell.angle_beta   90.00
_cell.angle_gamma   90.00
#
_symmetry.space_group_name_H-M   'P 1'
#
loop_
_entity.id
_entity.type
_entity.pdbx_description
1 polymer ?
#
loop_
_entity_poly.entity_id
_entity_poly.type
_entity_poly.pdbx_seq_one_letter_code
_entity_poly.pdbx_strand_id
1 'polypeptide(L)'
;MSTPNERRLTQARQAALEAAERAGIDRAFISNLVETFYGHIRRDERLGPIFEQQIGDNWEPHLATMKTFWGSLVFHDGQYAGRPMPAHLRLKDAVPEDFQIWLGLFERTLDEIDAGEEAYRFFLERADRIGRSFQMHMFYAPGE
;
A
#
# COMPACT_ATOMS: atom_id res chain seq x y z
N MET A 1 25.28 -17.09 19.53
CA MET A 1 23.95 -17.61 19.91
C MET A 1 22.95 -16.47 19.77
N SER A 2 21.94 -16.60 18.89
CA SER A 2 20.95 -15.52 18.68
C SER A 2 20.00 -15.39 19.87
N THR A 3 19.63 -14.15 20.20
CA THR A 3 18.72 -13.83 21.29
C THR A 3 17.31 -14.40 21.02
N PRO A 4 16.47 -14.58 22.06
CA PRO A 4 15.07 -15.00 21.88
C PRO A 4 14.27 -14.09 20.93
N ASN A 5 14.60 -12.79 20.89
CA ASN A 5 13.94 -11.81 20.02
C ASN A 5 14.33 -12.02 18.55
N GLU A 6 15.62 -12.20 18.26
CA GLU A 6 16.12 -12.47 16.90
C GLU A 6 15.53 -13.76 16.32
N ARG A 7 15.42 -14.81 17.13
CA ARG A 7 14.82 -16.08 16.69
C ARG A 7 13.34 -15.93 16.30
N ARG A 8 12.57 -15.16 17.08
CA ARG A 8 11.15 -14.89 16.77
C ARG A 8 10.99 -14.06 15.49
N LEU A 9 11.83 -13.05 15.29
CA LEU A 9 11.84 -12.24 14.07
C LEU A 9 12.15 -13.09 12.83
N THR A 10 13.14 -13.99 12.93
CA THR A 10 13.48 -14.91 11.83
C THR A 10 12.35 -15.90 11.52
N GLN A 11 11.70 -16.46 12.54
CA GLN A 11 10.57 -17.37 12.35
C GLN A 11 9.36 -16.67 11.71
N ALA A 12 9.02 -15.47 12.19
CA ALA A 12 7.93 -14.68 11.63
C ALA A 12 8.20 -14.32 10.17
N ARG A 13 9.44 -13.94 9.84
CA ARG A 13 9.85 -13.68 8.45
C ARG A 13 9.72 -14.93 7.58
N GLN A 14 10.19 -16.09 8.06
CA GLN A 14 10.11 -17.33 7.29
C GLN A 14 8.64 -17.71 7.01
N ALA A 15 7.77 -17.63 8.02
CA ALA A 15 6.34 -17.89 7.84
C ALA A 15 5.68 -16.92 6.86
N ALA A 16 6.10 -15.65 6.85
CA ALA A 16 5.61 -14.67 5.90
C ALA A 16 6.05 -14.96 4.46
N LEU A 17 7.29 -15.40 4.25
CA LEU A 17 7.78 -15.81 2.93
C LEU A 17 7.02 -17.03 2.39
N GLU A 18 6.79 -18.04 3.24
CA GLU A 18 6.01 -19.22 2.86
C GLU A 18 4.54 -18.87 2.57
N ALA A 19 3.95 -17.94 3.32
CA ALA A 19 2.60 -17.45 3.04
C ALA A 19 2.54 -16.68 1.71
N ALA A 20 3.52 -15.82 1.44
CA ALA A 20 3.63 -15.11 0.18
C ALA A 20 3.76 -16.08 -1.01
N GLU A 21 4.60 -17.10 -0.88
CA GLU A 21 4.77 -18.14 -1.91
C GLU A 21 3.46 -18.90 -2.16
N ARG A 22 2.76 -19.36 -1.11
CA ARG A 22 1.46 -20.04 -1.26
C ARG A 22 0.40 -19.16 -1.91
N ALA A 23 0.41 -17.86 -1.59
CA ALA A 23 -0.50 -16.89 -2.17
C ALA A 23 -0.10 -16.44 -3.59
N GLY A 24 1.03 -16.91 -4.14
CA GLY A 24 1.54 -16.50 -5.44
C GLY A 24 2.06 -15.05 -5.47
N ILE A 25 2.48 -14.51 -4.32
CA ILE A 25 2.97 -13.13 -4.18
C ILE A 25 4.50 -13.13 -4.23
N ASP A 26 5.06 -12.60 -5.32
CA ASP A 26 6.48 -12.33 -5.46
C ASP A 26 6.76 -10.84 -5.75
N ARG A 27 8.02 -10.49 -6.05
CA ARG A 27 8.39 -9.10 -6.37
C ARG A 27 7.79 -8.62 -7.70
N ALA A 28 7.57 -9.52 -8.66
CA ALA A 28 6.96 -9.19 -9.93
C ALA A 28 5.47 -8.86 -9.74
N PHE A 29 4.76 -9.64 -8.91
CA PHE A 29 3.40 -9.35 -8.48
C PHE A 29 3.31 -7.96 -7.84
N ILE A 30 4.19 -7.64 -6.87
CA ILE A 30 4.21 -6.31 -6.23
C ILE A 30 4.45 -5.20 -7.26
N SER A 31 5.38 -5.42 -8.19
CA SER A 31 5.63 -4.42 -9.24
C SER A 31 4.40 -4.23 -10.12
N ASN A 32 3.75 -5.30 -10.56
CA ASN A 32 2.55 -5.22 -11.40
C ASN A 32 1.39 -4.53 -10.66
N LEU A 33 1.13 -4.90 -9.40
CA LEU A 33 0.14 -4.25 -8.55
C LEU A 33 0.38 -2.74 -8.47
N VAL A 34 1.61 -2.31 -8.17
CA VAL A 34 1.93 -0.89 -8.00
C VAL A 34 1.84 -0.13 -9.33
N GLU A 35 2.41 -0.65 -10.40
CA GLU A 35 2.39 0.02 -11.70
C GLU A 35 0.95 0.18 -12.22
N THR A 36 0.15 -0.88 -12.15
CA THR A 36 -1.25 -0.84 -12.59
C THR A 36 -2.08 0.09 -11.72
N PHE A 37 -1.95 0.00 -10.40
CA PHE A 37 -2.72 0.82 -9.47
C PHE A 37 -2.44 2.32 -9.64
N TYR A 38 -1.17 2.71 -9.68
CA TYR A 38 -0.81 4.11 -9.87
C TYR A 38 -1.06 4.60 -11.30
N GLY A 39 -1.05 3.68 -12.28
CA GLY A 39 -1.55 3.92 -13.61
C GLY A 39 -3.03 4.33 -13.62
N HIS A 40 -3.87 3.68 -12.80
CA HIS A 40 -5.27 4.07 -12.62
C HIS A 40 -5.41 5.40 -11.90
N ILE A 41 -4.70 5.59 -10.78
CA ILE A 41 -4.70 6.87 -10.04
C ILE A 41 -4.39 8.05 -10.96
N ARG A 42 -3.35 7.93 -11.79
CA ARG A 42 -2.92 9.04 -12.66
C ARG A 42 -3.95 9.40 -13.74
N ARG A 43 -4.81 8.46 -14.12
CA ARG A 43 -5.87 8.64 -15.12
C ARG A 43 -7.23 9.02 -14.51
N ASP A 44 -7.38 8.84 -13.20
CA ASP A 44 -8.61 9.17 -12.49
C ASP A 44 -8.82 10.69 -12.46
N GLU A 45 -10.03 11.13 -12.80
CA GLU A 45 -10.36 12.55 -12.92
C GLU A 45 -10.29 13.30 -11.59
N ARG A 46 -10.52 12.61 -10.46
CA ARG A 46 -10.52 13.19 -9.12
C ARG A 46 -9.15 13.05 -8.44
N LEU A 47 -8.59 11.85 -8.43
CA LEU A 47 -7.34 11.55 -7.73
C LEU A 47 -6.11 11.99 -8.54
N GLY A 48 -6.15 11.89 -9.87
CA GLY A 48 -5.03 12.22 -10.74
C GLY A 48 -4.44 13.60 -10.46
N PRO A 49 -5.25 14.68 -10.44
CA PRO A 49 -4.77 16.02 -10.11
C PRO A 49 -4.16 16.15 -8.70
N ILE A 50 -4.71 15.46 -7.69
CA ILE A 50 -4.20 15.49 -6.31
C ILE A 50 -2.80 14.86 -6.25
N PHE A 51 -2.63 13.69 -6.87
CA PHE A 51 -1.33 13.01 -6.90
C PHE A 51 -0.31 13.79 -7.74
N GLU A 52 -0.71 14.32 -8.90
CA GLU A 52 0.16 15.09 -9.78
C GLU A 52 0.67 16.37 -9.10
N GLN A 53 -0.19 17.08 -8.35
CA GLN A 53 0.20 18.27 -7.58
C GLN A 53 1.30 17.97 -6.54
N GLN A 54 1.32 16.75 -5.98
CA GLN A 54 2.23 16.38 -4.89
C GLN A 54 3.49 15.67 -5.37
N ILE A 55 3.38 14.88 -6.45
CA ILE A 55 4.46 14.06 -6.98
C ILE A 55 5.21 14.79 -8.11
N GLY A 56 4.47 15.46 -9.02
CA GLY A 56 5.02 16.08 -10.22
C GLY A 56 5.93 15.14 -11.00
N ASP A 57 7.14 15.60 -11.33
CA ASP A 57 8.13 14.81 -12.09
C ASP A 57 8.70 13.60 -11.33
N ASN A 58 8.38 13.42 -10.04
CA ASN A 58 8.97 12.37 -9.19
C ASN A 58 8.17 11.07 -9.16
N TRP A 59 7.45 10.75 -10.25
CA TRP A 59 6.66 9.51 -10.33
C TRP A 59 7.51 8.25 -10.18
N GLU A 60 8.66 8.16 -10.85
CA GLU A 60 9.51 6.96 -10.78
C GLU A 60 10.05 6.69 -9.36
N PRO A 61 10.60 7.68 -8.63
CA PRO A 61 10.93 7.54 -7.21
C PRO A 61 9.72 7.19 -6.32
N HIS A 62 8.55 7.75 -6.62
CA HIS A 62 7.33 7.43 -5.87
C HIS A 62 6.94 5.96 -6.03
N LEU A 63 6.90 5.46 -7.26
CA LEU A 63 6.58 4.06 -7.56
C LEU A 63 7.59 3.10 -6.92
N ALA A 64 8.89 3.42 -6.94
CA ALA A 64 9.91 2.64 -6.24
C ALA A 64 9.65 2.57 -4.72
N THR A 65 9.25 3.70 -4.12
CA THR A 65 8.87 3.76 -2.70
C THR A 65 7.63 2.91 -2.42
N MET A 66 6.64 2.92 -3.32
CA MET A 66 5.41 2.13 -3.16
C MET A 66 5.63 0.63 -3.34
N LYS A 67 6.51 0.20 -4.26
CA LYS A 67 6.94 -1.20 -4.37
C LYS A 67 7.61 -1.67 -3.08
N THR A 68 8.44 -0.81 -2.48
CA THR A 68 9.09 -1.09 -1.19
C THR A 68 8.06 -1.16 -0.06
N PHE A 69 7.11 -0.23 -0.01
CA PHE A 69 6.04 -0.20 0.99
C PHE A 69 5.19 -1.47 0.95
N TRP A 70 4.56 -1.76 -0.19
CA TRP A 70 3.68 -2.93 -0.34
C TRP A 70 4.43 -4.25 -0.18
N GLY A 71 5.67 -4.33 -0.69
CA GLY A 71 6.55 -5.48 -0.47
C GLY A 71 6.86 -5.70 1.01
N SER A 72 7.11 -4.65 1.78
CA SER A 72 7.42 -4.78 3.21
C SER A 72 6.26 -5.36 4.03
N LEU A 73 5.02 -5.14 3.61
CA LEU A 73 3.82 -5.70 4.25
C LEU A 73 3.69 -7.22 4.03
N VAL A 74 4.27 -7.73 2.94
CA VAL A 74 4.23 -9.15 2.56
C VAL A 74 5.46 -9.89 3.08
N PHE A 75 6.66 -9.38 2.79
CA PHE A 75 7.90 -10.12 3.03
C PHE A 75 8.54 -9.85 4.39
N HIS A 76 7.96 -8.92 5.18
CA HIS A 76 8.43 -8.54 6.51
C HIS A 76 9.94 -8.28 6.55
N ASP A 77 10.45 -7.65 5.49
CA ASP A 77 11.89 -7.49 5.27
C ASP A 77 12.49 -6.22 5.85
N GLY A 78 11.63 -5.34 6.38
CA GLY A 78 12.03 -4.09 7.00
C GLY A 78 12.58 -3.06 6.01
N GLN A 79 12.40 -3.24 4.70
CA GLN A 79 12.95 -2.33 3.70
C GLN A 79 12.25 -0.97 3.67
N TYR A 80 10.99 -0.90 4.09
CA TYR A 80 10.26 0.37 4.23
C TYR A 80 10.44 0.94 5.63
N ALA A 81 11.26 1.99 5.75
CA ALA A 81 11.44 2.76 7.00
C ALA A 81 10.65 4.08 7.02
N GLY A 82 9.80 4.31 6.01
CA GLY A 82 9.05 5.55 5.85
C GLY A 82 7.91 5.70 6.87
N ARG A 83 7.46 6.94 7.05
CA ARG A 83 6.25 7.27 7.80
C ARG A 83 5.25 7.84 6.80
N PRO A 84 4.21 7.11 6.40
CA PRO A 84 3.32 7.57 5.33
C PRO A 84 2.39 8.70 5.82
N MET A 85 1.94 8.68 7.08
CA MET A 85 0.95 9.64 7.60
C MET A 85 1.34 11.12 7.40
N PRO A 86 2.56 11.59 7.73
CA PRO A 86 2.95 12.98 7.50
C PRO A 86 2.79 13.46 6.05
N ALA A 87 2.95 12.58 5.05
CA ALA A 87 2.73 12.94 3.66
C ALA A 87 1.24 13.14 3.36
N HIS A 88 0.37 12.28 3.91
CA HIS A 88 -1.07 12.33 3.70
C HIS A 88 -1.72 13.52 4.41
N LEU A 89 -1.24 13.90 5.60
CA LEU A 89 -1.70 15.11 6.31
C LEU A 89 -1.43 16.42 5.55
N ARG A 90 -0.56 16.42 4.53
CA ARG A 90 -0.31 17.59 3.66
C ARG A 90 -1.31 17.72 2.51
N LEU A 91 -2.14 16.70 2.27
CA LEU A 91 -3.14 16.69 1.20
C LEU A 91 -4.37 17.52 1.60
N LYS A 92 -4.25 18.85 1.50
CA LYS A 92 -5.33 19.78 1.89
C LYS A 92 -6.57 19.69 1.00
N ASP A 93 -6.38 19.27 -0.25
CA ASP A 93 -7.44 19.18 -1.26
C ASP A 93 -8.16 17.82 -1.24
N ALA A 94 -7.68 16.88 -0.42
CA ALA A 94 -8.29 15.57 -0.26
C ALA A 94 -9.49 15.62 0.70
N VAL A 95 -10.53 14.86 0.38
CA VAL A 95 -11.76 14.71 1.17
C VAL A 95 -12.00 13.25 1.52
N PRO A 96 -12.85 12.94 2.52
CA PRO A 96 -13.14 11.56 2.92
C PRO A 96 -13.56 10.64 1.76
N GLU A 97 -14.30 11.14 0.78
CA GLU A 97 -14.81 10.41 -0.38
C GLU A 97 -13.69 9.94 -1.32
N ASP A 98 -12.56 10.64 -1.37
CA ASP A 98 -11.41 10.28 -2.21
C ASP A 98 -10.83 8.91 -1.81
N PHE A 99 -10.96 8.52 -0.54
CA PHE A 99 -10.54 7.21 -0.06
C PHE A 99 -11.41 6.09 -0.62
N GLN A 100 -12.69 6.34 -0.88
CA GLN A 100 -13.58 5.36 -1.51
C GLN A 100 -13.18 5.13 -2.96
N ILE A 101 -12.86 6.21 -3.69
CA ILE A 101 -12.34 6.12 -5.06
C ILE A 101 -11.02 5.34 -5.07
N TRP A 102 -10.09 5.70 -4.16
CA TRP A 102 -8.78 5.05 -4.06
C TRP A 102 -8.91 3.54 -3.78
N LEU A 103 -9.80 3.14 -2.86
CA LEU A 103 -10.06 1.73 -2.56
C LEU A 103 -10.71 1.00 -3.74
N GLY A 104 -11.67 1.63 -4.43
CA GLY A 104 -12.29 1.05 -5.62
C GLY A 104 -11.30 0.83 -6.77
N LEU A 105 -10.39 1.79 -7.00
CA LEU A 105 -9.30 1.61 -7.98
C LEU A 105 -8.33 0.50 -7.57
N PHE A 106 -8.08 0.34 -6.27
CA PHE A 106 -7.19 -0.70 -5.75
C PHE A 106 -7.82 -2.10 -5.92
N GLU A 107 -9.10 -2.25 -5.56
CA GLU A 107 -9.87 -3.48 -5.77
C GLU A 107 -9.91 -3.85 -7.26
N ARG A 108 -10.26 -2.90 -8.13
CA ARG A 108 -10.21 -3.07 -9.58
C ARG A 108 -8.83 -3.52 -10.07
N THR A 109 -7.76 -2.99 -9.49
CA THR A 109 -6.40 -3.40 -9.86
C THR A 109 -6.16 -4.86 -9.54
N LEU A 110 -6.64 -5.35 -8.39
CA LEU A 110 -6.51 -6.75 -8.00
C LEU A 110 -7.26 -7.68 -8.97
N ASP A 111 -8.43 -7.25 -9.45
CA ASP A 111 -9.15 -7.97 -10.51
C ASP A 111 -8.36 -7.99 -11.82
N GLU A 112 -7.84 -6.83 -12.26
CA GLU A 112 -7.14 -6.70 -13.55
C GLU A 112 -5.81 -7.47 -13.64
N ILE A 113 -5.12 -7.63 -12.51
CA ILE A 113 -3.88 -8.42 -12.46
C ILE A 113 -4.13 -9.91 -12.20
N ASP A 114 -5.39 -10.35 -12.22
CA ASP A 114 -5.83 -11.72 -11.93
C ASP A 114 -5.26 -12.24 -10.60
N ALA A 115 -5.34 -11.42 -9.54
CA ALA A 115 -4.81 -11.80 -8.25
C ALA A 115 -5.53 -13.06 -7.70
N GLY A 116 -4.76 -14.08 -7.31
CA GLY A 116 -5.31 -15.26 -6.66
C GLY A 116 -6.05 -14.92 -5.36
N GLU A 117 -7.02 -15.74 -4.96
CA GLU A 117 -7.95 -15.46 -3.85
C GLU A 117 -7.23 -15.08 -2.53
N GLU A 118 -6.12 -15.73 -2.20
CA GLU A 118 -5.34 -15.41 -0.99
C GLU A 118 -4.65 -14.05 -1.09
N ALA A 119 -4.02 -13.73 -2.23
CA ALA A 119 -3.41 -12.43 -2.46
C ALA A 119 -4.46 -11.32 -2.49
N TYR A 120 -5.56 -11.54 -3.19
CA TYR A 120 -6.68 -10.61 -3.29
C TYR A 120 -7.17 -10.18 -1.90
N ARG A 121 -7.57 -11.14 -1.06
CA ARG A 121 -8.05 -10.87 0.30
C ARG A 121 -6.99 -10.18 1.14
N PHE A 122 -5.75 -10.66 1.09
CA PHE A 122 -4.65 -10.07 1.85
C PHE A 122 -4.47 -8.57 1.54
N PHE A 123 -4.41 -8.21 0.25
CA PHE A 123 -4.16 -6.84 -0.16
C PHE A 123 -5.36 -5.94 0.09
N LEU A 124 -6.58 -6.40 -0.23
CA LEU A 124 -7.79 -5.62 -0.02
C LEU A 124 -7.99 -5.29 1.47
N GLU A 125 -7.85 -6.27 2.37
CA GLU A 125 -7.94 -6.05 3.82
C GLU A 125 -6.89 -5.05 4.34
N ARG A 126 -5.65 -5.11 3.82
CA ARG A 126 -4.59 -4.15 4.20
C ARG A 126 -4.90 -2.76 3.69
N ALA A 127 -5.26 -2.63 2.42
CA ALA A 127 -5.57 -1.36 1.77
C ALA A 127 -6.70 -0.64 2.51
N ASP A 128 -7.77 -1.35 2.82
CA ASP A 128 -8.92 -0.87 3.57
C ASP A 128 -8.56 -0.44 5.01
N ARG A 129 -7.76 -1.23 5.73
CA ARG A 129 -7.24 -0.84 7.06
C ARG A 129 -6.35 0.41 7.02
N ILE A 130 -5.46 0.52 6.04
CA ILE A 130 -4.57 1.68 5.86
C ILE A 130 -5.41 2.92 5.51
N GLY A 131 -6.32 2.79 4.55
CA GLY A 131 -7.21 3.86 4.10
C GLY A 131 -8.05 4.42 5.25
N ARG A 132 -8.73 3.55 6.01
CA ARG A 132 -9.48 3.98 7.20
C ARG A 132 -8.60 4.66 8.24
N SER A 133 -7.39 4.15 8.48
CA SER A 133 -6.46 4.78 9.43
C SER A 133 -6.11 6.21 9.00
N PHE A 134 -5.78 6.42 7.72
CA PHE A 134 -5.52 7.76 7.19
C PHE A 134 -6.74 8.66 7.26
N GLN A 135 -7.90 8.18 6.84
CA GLN A 135 -9.16 8.93 6.90
C GLN A 135 -9.49 9.39 8.32
N MET A 136 -9.34 8.51 9.31
CA MET A 136 -9.52 8.86 10.72
C MET A 136 -8.56 9.97 11.17
N HIS A 137 -7.27 9.87 10.85
CA HIS A 137 -6.30 10.87 11.29
C HIS A 137 -6.38 12.20 10.51
N MET A 138 -6.84 12.17 9.27
CA MET A 138 -6.94 13.36 8.42
C MET A 138 -8.20 14.18 8.70
N PHE A 139 -9.32 13.52 9.03
CA PHE A 139 -10.63 14.18 9.06
C PHE A 139 -11.37 14.06 10.39
N TYR A 140 -10.95 13.17 11.28
CA TYR A 140 -11.56 13.02 12.59
C TYR A 140 -10.59 13.48 13.68
N ALA A 141 -10.84 14.65 14.24
CA ALA A 141 -10.20 15.07 15.47
C ALA A 141 -10.81 14.28 16.65
N PRO A 142 -10.02 13.61 17.50
CA PRO A 142 -10.51 13.21 18.81
C PRO A 142 -10.62 14.48 19.67
N GLY A 143 -11.85 14.98 19.83
CA GLY A 143 -12.22 16.00 20.81
C GLY A 143 -12.06 17.46 20.35
N GLU A 144 -13.16 18.01 19.82
CA GLU A 144 -13.68 19.27 20.38
C GLU A 144 -14.63 18.93 21.54
#